data_AF-A0A9Q0U3A9-F1
#
_entry.id   AF-A0A9Q0U3A9-F1
#
_cell.length_a   1.000
_cell.length_b   1.000
_cell.length_c   1.000
_cell.angle_alpha   90.00
_cell.angle_beta   90.00
_cell.angle_gamma   90.00
#
_symmetry.space_group_name_H-M   'P 1'
#
loop_
_entity.id
_entity.type
_entity.pdbx_description
1 polymer ?
#
loop_
_entity_poly.entity_id
_entity_poly.type
_entity_poly.pdbx_seq_one_letter_code
_entity_poly.pdbx_strand_id
1 'polypeptide(L)'
;MIENSTALDAINKEAVDLENIPLEEVFDNLKCTRAGLTANEVQERLDLFGYNKLEEKKESKLLKFLGFMWNPLSWVMEAAALMAIGLAHGGNKGADYHDFVGIITLLLINSTISFIEENNAGNAAAALMARLAPKAKVLRDGRWGEEEASVLVPGDIISIKLGDIIPADARLLEGDPLKIDQSALTGESLPVTKNPGDGVYSGSTCKQGEIEAVVIATGVHTFFGKAAHLVENTTHVGHFQKVLTAIGNFCICSIAAGMVIEIIVIYGIQERGYRVGIDNLLVLLIGGIPIAMPTVLSVTMAIGSHRLAQQGAITKRMTAIEEMAGMDVLCSDKTGTLTLNKLTVDKNMIEVFAKGVDKDMVVLMAAKASRLENQDAIDCAIVSMLADPKEARAGIQEVHFLPFNPTDKRTALTYIDAAGKMHRVSKGAPEQILHLAHNKTEIEQRVHSIIDKFAERGLRSLAVARQGVPAGTKDSPGGPLGICWASPTL
;
A
#
# COMPACT_ATOMS: atom_id res chain seq x y z
N MET A 1 8.82 27.43 -24.66
CA MET A 1 8.02 26.21 -24.94
C MET A 1 8.78 25.21 -25.80
N ILE A 2 9.28 25.57 -27.00
CA ILE A 2 9.99 24.63 -27.89
C ILE A 2 11.29 24.06 -27.26
N GLU A 3 12.12 24.88 -26.62
CA GLU A 3 13.31 24.39 -25.89
C GLU A 3 12.99 23.62 -24.59
N ASN A 4 11.76 23.76 -24.07
CA ASN A 4 11.32 23.01 -22.89
C ASN A 4 10.93 21.58 -23.26
N SER A 5 10.22 21.39 -24.37
CA SER A 5 9.89 20.04 -24.86
C SER A 5 11.15 19.26 -25.22
N THR A 6 12.14 19.86 -25.90
CA THR A 6 13.33 19.12 -26.36
C THR A 6 14.20 18.57 -25.23
N ALA A 7 14.29 19.25 -24.09
CA ALA A 7 15.06 18.78 -22.94
C ALA A 7 14.33 17.66 -22.18
N LEU A 8 13.01 17.82 -21.98
CA LEU A 8 12.18 16.80 -21.33
C LEU A 8 12.02 15.54 -22.21
N ASP A 9 11.99 15.70 -23.53
CA ASP A 9 11.99 14.59 -24.49
C ASP A 9 13.31 13.79 -24.46
N ALA A 10 14.44 14.44 -24.17
CA ALA A 10 15.72 13.76 -24.00
C ALA A 10 15.77 12.92 -22.71
N ILE A 11 15.12 13.40 -21.63
CA ILE A 11 14.93 12.65 -20.38
C ILE A 11 13.98 11.47 -20.60
N ASN A 12 12.90 11.66 -21.36
CA ASN A 12 11.97 10.59 -21.72
C ASN A 12 12.67 9.47 -22.53
N LYS A 13 13.65 9.83 -23.35
CA LYS A 13 14.50 8.89 -24.09
C LYS A 13 15.66 8.30 -23.27
N GLU A 14 15.70 8.54 -21.96
CA GLU A 14 16.74 8.06 -21.05
C GLU A 14 18.17 8.43 -21.49
N ALA A 15 18.35 9.53 -22.22
CA ALA A 15 19.65 9.95 -22.72
C ALA A 15 20.56 10.56 -21.64
N VAL A 16 20.01 10.83 -20.45
CA VAL A 16 20.69 11.50 -19.33
C VAL A 16 20.53 10.66 -18.07
N ASP A 17 21.65 10.29 -17.45
CA ASP A 17 21.67 9.59 -16.16
C ASP A 17 21.50 10.59 -15.01
N LEU A 18 20.26 10.77 -14.56
CA LEU A 18 19.91 11.69 -13.46
C LEU A 18 20.32 11.17 -12.07
N GLU A 19 20.76 9.92 -11.97
CA GLU A 19 21.12 9.27 -10.70
C GLU A 19 22.51 9.69 -10.22
N ASN A 20 23.46 9.84 -11.15
CA ASN A 20 24.88 10.04 -10.83
C ASN A 20 25.41 11.47 -11.01
N ILE A 21 24.65 12.39 -11.61
CA ILE A 21 25.04 13.80 -11.79
C ILE A 21 24.93 14.61 -10.48
N PRO A 22 25.43 15.84 -10.33
CA PRO A 22 25.16 16.68 -9.15
C PRO A 22 23.69 17.10 -9.02
N LEU A 23 23.21 17.36 -7.79
CA LEU A 23 21.82 17.79 -7.51
C LEU A 23 21.42 19.06 -8.28
N GLU A 24 22.32 20.03 -8.44
CA GLU A 24 22.05 21.26 -9.19
C GLU A 24 21.74 20.97 -10.66
N GLU A 25 22.52 20.08 -11.28
CA GLU A 25 22.28 19.64 -12.66
C GLU A 25 20.97 18.84 -12.80
N VAL A 26 20.53 18.15 -11.75
CA VAL A 26 19.21 17.49 -11.74
C VAL A 26 18.09 18.53 -11.82
N PHE A 27 18.16 19.60 -11.04
CA PHE A 27 17.18 20.69 -11.09
C PHE A 27 17.16 21.39 -12.46
N ASP A 28 18.34 21.61 -13.05
CA ASP A 28 18.46 22.25 -14.37
C ASP A 28 17.91 21.36 -15.50
N ASN A 29 18.24 20.06 -15.49
CA ASN A 29 17.75 19.12 -16.50
C ASN A 29 16.25 18.86 -16.38
N LEU A 30 15.74 18.65 -15.15
CA LEU A 30 14.32 18.47 -14.88
C LEU A 30 13.51 19.78 -14.93
N LYS A 31 14.19 20.93 -15.09
CA LYS A 31 13.61 22.28 -15.10
C LYS A 31 12.64 22.47 -13.95
N CYS A 32 13.03 22.06 -12.74
CA CYS A 32 12.20 22.18 -11.54
C CYS A 32 12.87 23.13 -10.54
N THR A 33 12.07 23.66 -9.61
CA THR A 33 12.57 24.56 -8.56
C THR A 33 12.34 23.94 -7.19
N ARG A 34 13.10 24.40 -6.18
CA ARG A 34 12.91 23.98 -4.77
C ARG A 34 11.52 24.31 -4.22
N ALA A 35 10.74 25.18 -4.86
CA ALA A 35 9.37 25.51 -4.48
C ALA A 35 8.32 24.52 -5.05
N GLY A 36 8.76 23.48 -5.76
CA GLY A 36 7.90 22.52 -6.44
C GLY A 36 7.53 22.95 -7.86
N LEU A 37 6.65 22.16 -8.48
CA LEU A 37 6.10 22.41 -9.82
C LEU A 37 4.76 23.15 -9.73
N THR A 38 4.43 23.87 -10.80
CA THR A 38 3.10 24.47 -10.95
C THR A 38 2.10 23.48 -11.54
N ALA A 39 0.80 23.64 -11.26
CA ALA A 39 -0.24 22.74 -11.78
C ALA A 39 -0.24 22.60 -13.32
N ASN A 40 0.12 23.66 -14.05
CA ASN A 40 0.19 23.64 -15.51
C ASN A 40 1.37 22.79 -16.02
N GLU A 41 2.53 22.90 -15.38
CA GLU A 41 3.72 22.11 -15.73
C GLU A 41 3.51 20.63 -15.46
N VAL A 42 2.78 20.30 -14.38
CA VAL A 42 2.40 18.91 -14.08
C VAL A 42 1.55 18.33 -15.20
N GLN A 43 0.54 19.07 -15.70
CA GLN A 43 -0.31 18.57 -16.78
C GLN A 43 0.47 18.37 -18.09
N GLU A 44 1.34 19.32 -18.44
CA GLU A 44 2.21 19.19 -19.63
C GLU A 44 3.14 17.97 -19.53
N ARG A 45 3.68 17.69 -18.34
CA ARG A 45 4.51 16.50 -18.10
C ARG A 45 3.70 15.20 -18.09
N LEU A 46 2.47 15.20 -17.59
CA LEU A 46 1.59 14.04 -17.67
C LEU A 46 1.27 13.68 -19.13
N ASP A 47 1.08 14.68 -19.99
CA ASP A 47 0.83 14.45 -21.41
C ASP A 47 2.08 13.91 -22.15
N LEU A 48 3.29 14.27 -21.69
CA LEU A 48 4.57 13.85 -22.28
C LEU A 48 5.08 12.48 -21.76
N PHE A 49 5.09 12.27 -20.44
CA PHE A 49 5.64 11.08 -19.78
C PHE A 49 4.58 10.03 -19.44
N GLY A 50 3.30 10.41 -19.42
CA GLY A 50 2.21 9.55 -18.96
C GLY A 50 2.10 9.48 -17.43
N TYR A 51 1.14 8.68 -16.97
CA TYR A 51 0.89 8.46 -15.55
C TYR A 51 1.96 7.56 -14.92
N ASN A 52 2.24 7.76 -13.62
CA ASN A 52 3.08 6.88 -12.81
C ASN A 52 2.35 5.57 -12.46
N LYS A 53 2.10 4.76 -13.49
CA LYS A 53 1.51 3.41 -13.41
C LYS A 53 2.27 2.51 -14.38
N LEU A 54 2.34 1.22 -14.03
CA LEU A 54 2.79 0.21 -14.99
C LEU A 54 1.73 0.09 -16.08
N GLU A 55 2.16 -0.11 -17.33
CA GLU A 55 1.23 -0.26 -18.45
C GLU A 55 0.28 -1.44 -18.20
N GLU A 56 -1.01 -1.15 -18.10
CA GLU A 56 -2.03 -2.20 -18.05
C GLU A 56 -2.18 -2.81 -19.45
N LYS A 57 -2.00 -4.13 -19.57
CA LYS A 57 -2.32 -4.85 -20.80
C LYS A 57 -3.79 -4.64 -21.15
N LYS A 58 -4.02 -3.88 -22.21
CA LYS A 58 -5.36 -3.70 -22.78
C LYS A 58 -5.80 -5.00 -23.45
N GLU A 59 -6.46 -5.86 -22.69
CA GLU A 59 -7.18 -6.98 -23.29
C GLU A 59 -8.39 -6.46 -24.07
N SER A 60 -8.53 -6.92 -25.31
CA SER A 60 -9.73 -6.57 -26.08
C SER A 60 -10.95 -7.25 -25.46
N LYS A 61 -12.06 -6.51 -25.35
CA LYS A 61 -13.32 -7.03 -24.78
C LYS A 61 -13.83 -8.27 -25.54
N LEU A 62 -13.56 -8.36 -26.84
CA LEU A 62 -13.91 -9.51 -27.69
C LEU A 62 -13.07 -10.75 -27.37
N LEU A 63 -11.75 -10.59 -27.21
CA LEU A 63 -10.87 -11.68 -26.78
C LEU A 63 -11.26 -12.18 -25.39
N LYS A 64 -11.60 -11.27 -24.47
CA LYS A 64 -12.09 -11.64 -23.13
C LYS A 64 -13.41 -12.40 -23.21
N PHE A 65 -14.34 -11.97 -24.07
CA PHE A 65 -15.59 -12.69 -24.33
C PHE A 65 -15.36 -14.11 -24.86
N LEU A 66 -14.48 -14.26 -25.86
CA LEU A 66 -14.10 -15.57 -26.40
C LEU A 66 -13.37 -16.44 -25.38
N GLY A 67 -12.62 -15.82 -24.47
CA GLY A 67 -11.97 -16.51 -23.35
C GLY A 67 -12.96 -17.22 -22.42
N PHE A 68 -14.19 -16.70 -22.25
CA PHE A 68 -15.22 -17.39 -21.45
C PHE A 68 -15.69 -18.70 -22.09
N MET A 69 -15.61 -18.83 -23.42
CA MET A 69 -15.88 -20.08 -24.12
C MET A 69 -14.72 -21.08 -24.03
N TRP A 70 -13.55 -20.63 -23.58
CA TRP A 70 -12.31 -21.41 -23.58
C TRP A 70 -11.93 -21.89 -22.17
N ASN A 71 -12.88 -22.53 -21.49
CA ASN A 71 -12.66 -23.18 -20.20
C ASN A 71 -12.87 -24.71 -20.29
N PRO A 72 -12.27 -25.52 -19.39
CA PRO A 72 -12.36 -26.98 -19.48
C PRO A 72 -13.80 -27.53 -19.51
N LEU A 73 -14.74 -26.87 -18.83
CA LEU A 73 -16.15 -27.26 -18.85
C LEU A 73 -16.82 -26.98 -20.20
N SER A 74 -16.45 -25.88 -20.85
CA SER A 74 -16.94 -25.51 -22.19
C SER A 74 -16.40 -26.43 -23.26
N TRP A 75 -15.16 -26.92 -23.13
CA TRP A 75 -14.62 -27.95 -24.03
C TRP A 75 -15.43 -29.25 -24.02
N VAL A 76 -15.91 -29.67 -22.85
CA VAL A 76 -16.77 -30.86 -22.76
C VAL A 76 -18.14 -30.61 -23.41
N MET A 77 -18.70 -29.40 -23.26
CA MET A 77 -19.94 -29.01 -23.95
C MET A 77 -19.77 -28.89 -25.46
N GLU A 78 -18.62 -28.39 -25.93
CA GLU A 78 -18.28 -28.36 -27.35
C GLU A 78 -18.12 -29.78 -27.91
N ALA A 79 -17.49 -30.68 -27.14
CA ALA A 79 -17.44 -32.10 -27.48
C ALA A 79 -18.85 -32.73 -27.55
N ALA A 80 -19.77 -32.35 -26.65
CA ALA A 80 -21.16 -32.79 -26.69
C ALA A 80 -21.90 -32.25 -27.93
N ALA A 81 -21.65 -31.00 -28.32
CA ALA A 81 -22.20 -30.41 -29.55
C ALA A 81 -21.67 -31.14 -30.80
N LEU A 82 -20.37 -31.43 -30.86
CA LEU A 82 -19.77 -32.22 -31.93
C LEU A 82 -20.29 -33.65 -31.95
N MET A 83 -20.59 -34.25 -30.79
CA MET A 83 -21.20 -35.57 -30.67
C MET A 83 -22.62 -35.58 -31.26
N ALA A 84 -23.41 -34.52 -31.01
CA ALA A 84 -24.77 -34.35 -31.53
C ALA A 84 -24.81 -34.32 -33.07
N ILE A 85 -23.82 -33.69 -33.71
CA ILE A 85 -23.73 -33.70 -35.18
C ILE A 85 -23.07 -34.99 -35.65
N GLY A 86 -21.94 -35.40 -35.07
CA GLY A 86 -21.08 -36.45 -35.62
C GLY A 86 -21.59 -37.87 -35.39
N LEU A 87 -22.04 -38.20 -34.19
CA LEU A 87 -22.40 -39.57 -33.80
C LEU A 87 -23.90 -39.84 -33.87
N ALA A 88 -24.73 -38.80 -33.99
CA ALA A 88 -26.18 -38.95 -34.06
C ALA A 88 -26.70 -39.35 -35.47
N HIS A 89 -25.82 -39.80 -36.35
CA HIS A 89 -26.18 -40.33 -37.67
C HIS A 89 -26.65 -41.79 -37.55
N GLY A 90 -27.95 -42.02 -37.34
CA GLY A 90 -28.50 -43.38 -37.31
C GLY A 90 -30.03 -43.44 -37.19
N GLY A 91 -30.65 -44.44 -37.85
CA GLY A 91 -32.08 -44.76 -37.70
C GLY A 91 -33.05 -43.94 -38.56
N ASN A 92 -32.75 -43.66 -39.82
CA ASN A 92 -33.58 -42.85 -40.77
C ASN A 92 -33.86 -41.40 -40.33
N LYS A 93 -33.23 -40.90 -39.26
CA LYS A 93 -33.20 -39.49 -38.88
C LYS A 93 -31.82 -38.90 -39.20
N GLY A 94 -31.79 -37.66 -39.69
CA GLY A 94 -30.55 -36.92 -39.91
C GLY A 94 -29.87 -36.50 -38.61
N ALA A 95 -28.77 -35.75 -38.72
CA ALA A 95 -28.08 -35.17 -37.56
C ALA A 95 -29.02 -34.27 -36.73
N ASP A 96 -28.82 -34.20 -35.42
CA ASP A 96 -29.62 -33.36 -34.53
C ASP A 96 -29.13 -31.93 -34.54
N TYR A 97 -29.43 -31.24 -35.64
CA TYR A 97 -29.13 -29.82 -35.76
C TYR A 97 -29.83 -29.00 -34.66
N HIS A 98 -30.98 -29.45 -34.16
CA HIS A 98 -31.69 -28.79 -33.07
C HIS A 98 -30.91 -28.85 -31.74
N ASP A 99 -30.34 -30.00 -31.39
CA ASP A 99 -29.56 -30.14 -30.15
C ASP A 99 -28.22 -29.41 -30.25
N PHE A 100 -27.56 -29.49 -31.42
CA PHE A 100 -26.35 -28.70 -31.67
C PHE A 100 -26.60 -27.20 -31.53
N VAL A 101 -27.62 -26.67 -32.23
CA VAL A 101 -27.98 -25.25 -32.16
C VAL A 101 -28.39 -24.88 -30.73
N GLY A 102 -29.10 -25.78 -30.02
CA GLY A 102 -29.46 -25.62 -28.62
C GLY A 102 -28.24 -25.47 -27.71
N ILE A 103 -27.26 -26.36 -27.83
CA ILE A 103 -26.02 -26.33 -27.03
C ILE A 103 -25.20 -25.06 -27.33
N ILE A 104 -25.01 -24.72 -28.61
CA ILE A 104 -24.28 -23.50 -28.99
C ILE A 104 -25.00 -22.25 -28.48
N THR A 105 -26.33 -22.20 -28.58
CA THR A 105 -27.14 -21.10 -28.05
C THR A 105 -27.00 -21.00 -26.53
N LEU A 106 -27.01 -22.14 -25.81
CA LEU A 106 -26.79 -22.18 -24.37
C LEU A 106 -25.41 -21.65 -23.98
N LEU A 107 -24.35 -22.05 -24.70
CA LEU A 107 -22.99 -21.56 -24.49
C LEU A 107 -22.86 -20.06 -24.75
N LEU A 108 -23.51 -19.54 -25.80
CA LEU A 108 -23.53 -18.11 -26.11
C LEU A 108 -24.28 -17.30 -25.05
N ILE A 109 -25.45 -17.77 -24.60
CA ILE A 109 -26.22 -17.11 -23.53
C ILE A 109 -25.39 -17.08 -22.25
N ASN A 110 -24.79 -18.22 -21.87
CA ASN A 110 -23.97 -18.29 -20.67
C ASN A 110 -22.77 -17.34 -20.77
N SER A 111 -22.01 -17.39 -21.87
CA SER A 111 -20.86 -16.50 -22.08
C SER A 111 -21.25 -15.02 -22.05
N THR A 112 -22.44 -14.68 -22.55
CA THR A 112 -22.97 -13.31 -22.50
C THR A 112 -23.28 -12.88 -21.07
N ILE A 113 -23.96 -13.72 -20.29
CA ILE A 113 -24.25 -13.46 -18.87
C ILE A 113 -22.93 -13.33 -18.10
N SER A 114 -22.01 -14.28 -18.28
CA SER A 114 -20.68 -14.27 -17.65
C SER A 114 -19.91 -13.01 -17.97
N PHE A 115 -19.87 -12.61 -19.24
CA PHE A 115 -19.16 -11.40 -19.65
C PHE A 115 -19.77 -10.13 -19.06
N ILE A 116 -21.10 -9.98 -19.10
CA ILE A 116 -21.79 -8.80 -18.57
C ILE A 116 -21.56 -8.69 -17.06
N GLU A 117 -21.80 -9.78 -16.34
CA GLU A 117 -21.69 -9.79 -14.89
C GLU A 117 -20.23 -9.61 -14.43
N GLU A 118 -19.27 -10.25 -15.10
CA GLU A 118 -17.85 -10.12 -14.75
C GLU A 118 -17.29 -8.73 -15.11
N ASN A 119 -17.77 -8.11 -16.18
CA ASN A 119 -17.42 -6.72 -16.51
C ASN A 119 -18.02 -5.74 -15.50
N ASN A 120 -19.27 -5.95 -15.07
CA ASN A 120 -19.91 -5.12 -14.03
C ASN A 120 -19.18 -5.27 -12.67
N ALA A 121 -18.87 -6.51 -12.28
CA ALA A 121 -18.05 -6.83 -11.13
C ALA A 121 -16.68 -6.15 -11.19
N GLY A 122 -15.99 -6.26 -12.34
CA GLY A 122 -14.68 -5.65 -12.58
C GLY A 122 -14.70 -4.13 -12.46
N ASN A 123 -15.72 -3.46 -13.01
CA ASN A 123 -15.86 -2.00 -12.89
C ASN A 123 -16.09 -1.56 -11.44
N ALA A 124 -16.92 -2.28 -10.69
CA ALA A 124 -17.15 -2.00 -9.27
C ALA A 124 -15.87 -2.21 -8.45
N ALA A 125 -15.11 -3.26 -8.75
CA ALA A 125 -13.82 -3.52 -8.12
C ALA A 125 -12.77 -2.46 -8.48
N ALA A 126 -12.72 -1.99 -9.73
CA ALA A 126 -11.80 -0.94 -10.16
C ALA A 126 -12.06 0.39 -9.43
N ALA A 127 -13.32 0.79 -9.29
CA ALA A 127 -13.71 1.96 -8.50
C ALA A 127 -13.29 1.83 -7.02
N LEU A 128 -13.32 0.61 -6.50
CA LEU A 128 -12.88 0.31 -5.14
C LEU A 128 -11.34 0.36 -5.00
N MET A 129 -10.61 -0.20 -5.97
CA MET A 129 -9.14 -0.16 -6.01
C MET A 129 -8.61 1.27 -6.16
N ALA A 130 -9.31 2.14 -6.89
CA ALA A 130 -8.96 3.55 -6.98
C ALA A 130 -8.93 4.23 -5.59
N ARG A 131 -9.81 3.84 -4.66
CA ARG A 131 -9.79 4.36 -3.27
C ARG A 131 -8.60 3.86 -2.44
N LEU A 132 -7.97 2.76 -2.86
CA LEU A 132 -6.76 2.21 -2.25
C LEU A 132 -5.49 2.64 -2.96
N ALA A 133 -5.59 3.52 -3.97
CA ALA A 133 -4.42 3.99 -4.69
C ALA A 133 -3.40 4.57 -3.71
N PRO A 134 -2.11 4.22 -3.83
CA PRO A 134 -1.07 4.80 -3.00
C PRO A 134 -1.11 6.32 -3.13
N LYS A 135 -0.97 7.02 -2.01
CA LYS A 135 -0.88 8.47 -1.99
C LYS A 135 0.53 8.91 -1.68
N ALA A 136 0.92 10.06 -2.21
CA ALA A 136 2.20 10.68 -1.98
C ALA A 136 2.00 12.14 -1.55
N LYS A 137 2.82 12.60 -0.61
CA LYS A 137 2.88 14.02 -0.24
C LYS A 137 3.80 14.75 -1.20
N VAL A 138 3.22 15.70 -1.96
CA VAL A 138 3.89 16.46 -3.00
C VAL A 138 3.88 17.95 -2.66
N LEU A 139 4.93 18.65 -3.08
CA LEU A 139 5.01 20.11 -3.03
C LEU A 139 4.67 20.68 -4.42
N ARG A 140 3.51 21.32 -4.54
CA ARG A 140 3.04 21.96 -5.77
C ARG A 140 2.56 23.38 -5.48
N ASP A 141 2.89 24.33 -6.36
CA ASP A 141 2.60 25.77 -6.17
C ASP A 141 3.06 26.31 -4.79
N GLY A 142 4.17 25.79 -4.26
CA GLY A 142 4.71 26.16 -2.95
C GLY A 142 3.90 25.66 -1.74
N ARG A 143 2.94 24.73 -1.94
CA ARG A 143 2.11 24.16 -0.87
C ARG A 143 2.21 22.63 -0.86
N TRP A 144 2.29 22.07 0.35
CA TRP A 144 2.23 20.62 0.54
C TRP A 144 0.80 20.12 0.39
N GLY A 145 0.61 19.18 -0.53
CA GLY A 145 -0.66 18.48 -0.78
C GLY A 145 -0.45 16.97 -0.76
N GLU A 146 -1.54 16.23 -0.60
CA GLU A 146 -1.53 14.77 -0.69
C GLU A 146 -2.26 14.36 -1.97
N GLU A 147 -1.52 13.80 -2.91
CA GLU A 147 -2.00 13.44 -4.25
C GLU A 147 -1.88 11.93 -4.47
N GLU A 148 -2.60 11.40 -5.44
CA GLU A 148 -2.42 10.01 -5.84
C GLU A 148 -1.03 9.81 -6.44
N ALA A 149 -0.32 8.75 -6.03
CA ALA A 149 1.01 8.43 -6.54
C ALA A 149 1.01 8.25 -8.07
N SER A 150 -0.15 7.95 -8.67
CA SER A 150 -0.29 7.77 -10.11
C SER A 150 -0.18 9.05 -10.93
N VAL A 151 -0.41 10.23 -10.33
CA VAL A 151 -0.29 11.53 -10.99
C VAL A 151 1.06 12.21 -10.73
N LEU A 152 2.01 11.48 -10.13
CA LEU A 152 3.38 11.94 -9.97
C LEU A 152 4.07 12.03 -11.33
N VAL A 153 4.85 13.08 -11.51
CA VAL A 153 5.65 13.31 -12.72
C VAL A 153 7.13 13.49 -12.38
N PRO A 154 8.06 13.22 -13.31
CA PRO A 154 9.47 13.57 -13.14
C PRO A 154 9.62 15.06 -12.82
N GLY A 155 10.39 15.39 -11.78
CA GLY A 155 10.61 16.73 -11.25
C GLY A 155 9.67 17.16 -10.12
N ASP A 156 8.66 16.36 -9.75
CA ASP A 156 7.88 16.60 -8.53
C ASP A 156 8.79 16.51 -7.29
N ILE A 157 8.56 17.38 -6.31
CA ILE A 157 9.20 17.27 -5.00
C ILE A 157 8.24 16.52 -4.08
N ILE A 158 8.71 15.43 -3.51
CA ILE A 158 7.98 14.57 -2.57
C ILE A 158 8.60 14.60 -1.19
N SER A 159 7.78 14.45 -0.16
CA SER A 159 8.24 14.23 1.22
C SER A 159 8.15 12.74 1.55
N ILE A 160 9.28 12.14 1.92
CA ILE A 160 9.36 10.72 2.30
C ILE A 160 9.47 10.63 3.81
N LYS A 161 8.49 9.97 4.45
CA LYS A 161 8.47 9.74 5.89
C LYS A 161 8.70 8.28 6.25
N LEU A 162 8.96 8.04 7.53
CA LEU A 162 9.03 6.70 8.10
C LEU A 162 7.73 5.93 7.82
N GLY A 163 7.87 4.74 7.25
CA GLY A 163 6.75 3.86 6.88
C GLY A 163 6.20 4.10 5.47
N ASP A 164 6.57 5.21 4.81
CA ASP A 164 6.12 5.46 3.45
C ASP A 164 6.77 4.47 2.46
N ILE A 165 5.97 4.05 1.50
CA ILE A 165 6.44 3.33 0.32
C ILE A 165 6.85 4.38 -0.70
N ILE A 166 8.07 4.27 -1.21
CA ILE A 166 8.60 5.20 -2.20
C ILE A 166 7.79 5.04 -3.50
N PRO A 167 7.11 6.10 -3.98
CA PRO A 167 6.11 5.96 -5.05
C PRO A 167 6.71 5.96 -6.47
N ALA A 168 7.92 6.49 -6.62
CA ALA A 168 8.64 6.67 -7.88
C ALA A 168 10.15 6.72 -7.59
N ASP A 169 10.99 6.51 -8.60
CA ASP A 169 12.43 6.68 -8.41
C ASP A 169 12.71 8.15 -8.18
N ALA A 170 13.45 8.45 -7.11
CA ALA A 170 13.66 9.81 -6.65
C ALA A 170 15.09 10.01 -6.16
N ARG A 171 15.48 11.27 -6.01
CA ARG A 171 16.78 11.68 -5.52
C ARG A 171 16.64 12.51 -4.26
N LEU A 172 17.35 12.11 -3.22
CA LEU A 172 17.24 12.76 -1.91
C LEU A 172 17.80 14.18 -1.96
N LEU A 173 17.04 15.13 -1.42
CA LEU A 173 17.46 16.51 -1.23
C LEU A 173 18.29 16.65 0.06
N GLU A 174 18.48 17.87 0.53
CA GLU A 174 19.21 18.16 1.76
C GLU A 174 18.43 17.64 2.99
N GLY A 175 19.13 17.03 3.95
CA GLY A 175 18.51 16.50 5.16
C GLY A 175 19.41 15.53 5.92
N ASP A 176 18.85 14.88 6.93
CA ASP A 176 19.52 13.80 7.66
C ASP A 176 19.42 12.49 6.85
N PRO A 177 20.42 11.59 6.92
CA PRO A 177 20.37 10.32 6.21
C PRO A 177 19.15 9.47 6.59
N LEU A 178 18.58 8.77 5.61
CA LEU A 178 17.46 7.86 5.83
C LEU A 178 17.86 6.40 5.61
N LYS A 179 17.16 5.46 6.26
CA LYS A 179 17.33 4.03 5.99
C LYS A 179 16.15 3.50 5.20
N ILE A 180 16.47 2.85 4.10
CA ILE A 180 15.48 2.28 3.19
C ILE A 180 15.64 0.76 3.17
N ASP A 181 14.51 0.08 3.25
CA ASP A 181 14.40 -1.35 2.98
C ASP A 181 14.15 -1.56 1.48
N GLN A 182 15.13 -2.16 0.82
CA GLN A 182 15.11 -2.50 -0.60
C GLN A 182 14.93 -4.01 -0.81
N SER A 183 14.51 -4.77 0.21
CA SER A 183 14.34 -6.23 0.14
C SER A 183 13.42 -6.67 -0.99
N ALA A 184 12.40 -5.87 -1.34
CA ALA A 184 11.50 -6.13 -2.45
C ALA A 184 12.18 -6.07 -3.83
N LEU A 185 13.30 -5.35 -3.94
CA LEU A 185 14.03 -5.11 -5.19
C LEU A 185 15.30 -5.96 -5.29
N THR A 186 16.08 -6.01 -4.22
CA THR A 186 17.40 -6.67 -4.20
C THR A 186 17.36 -8.05 -3.57
N GLY A 187 16.31 -8.38 -2.80
CA GLY A 187 16.24 -9.58 -1.99
C GLY A 187 17.06 -9.51 -0.69
N GLU A 188 17.73 -8.40 -0.41
CA GLU A 188 18.53 -8.22 0.80
C GLU A 188 17.69 -7.61 1.93
N SER A 189 17.64 -8.30 3.08
CA SER A 189 16.75 -7.91 4.20
C SER A 189 17.28 -6.77 5.07
N LEU A 190 18.56 -6.37 4.92
CA LEU A 190 19.14 -5.31 5.76
C LEU A 190 18.87 -3.93 5.16
N PRO A 191 18.27 -3.00 5.92
CA PRO A 191 18.05 -1.64 5.43
C PRO A 191 19.37 -0.92 5.11
N VAL A 192 19.42 -0.27 3.96
CA VAL A 192 20.57 0.51 3.50
C VAL A 192 20.42 1.97 3.89
N THR A 193 21.51 2.60 4.35
CA THR A 193 21.54 4.04 4.65
C THR A 193 21.77 4.82 3.35
N LYS A 194 20.92 5.82 3.08
CA LYS A 194 21.00 6.72 1.94
C LYS A 194 21.18 8.15 2.43
N ASN A 195 22.14 8.85 1.86
CA ASN A 195 22.50 10.21 2.21
C ASN A 195 21.87 11.21 1.22
N PRO A 196 21.82 12.51 1.57
CA PRO A 196 21.48 13.56 0.62
C PRO A 196 22.24 13.43 -0.70
N GLY A 197 21.53 13.50 -1.82
CA GLY A 197 22.08 13.33 -3.16
C GLY A 197 22.06 11.90 -3.70
N ASP A 198 21.81 10.88 -2.87
CA ASP A 198 21.68 9.50 -3.33
C ASP A 198 20.31 9.23 -3.98
N GLY A 199 20.28 8.29 -4.93
CA GLY A 199 19.06 7.77 -5.55
C GLY A 199 18.32 6.76 -4.65
N VAL A 200 17.00 6.82 -4.69
CA VAL A 200 16.06 5.90 -4.01
C VAL A 200 15.05 5.36 -5.02
N TYR A 201 14.67 4.08 -4.87
CA TYR A 201 13.89 3.37 -5.88
C TYR A 201 12.44 3.13 -5.46
N SER A 202 11.55 3.17 -6.44
CA SER A 202 10.13 2.85 -6.31
C SER A 202 9.91 1.46 -5.71
N GLY A 203 8.92 1.34 -4.82
CA GLY A 203 8.59 0.08 -4.12
C GLY A 203 9.46 -0.20 -2.89
N SER A 204 10.53 0.55 -2.65
CA SER A 204 11.27 0.49 -1.39
C SER A 204 10.48 1.10 -0.25
N THR A 205 10.75 0.70 0.99
CA THR A 205 10.05 1.24 2.18
C THR A 205 11.00 2.00 3.09
N CYS A 206 10.63 3.22 3.49
CA CYS A 206 11.41 3.98 4.47
C CYS A 206 11.27 3.37 5.86
N LYS A 207 12.39 2.94 6.47
CA LYS A 207 12.43 2.39 7.82
C LYS A 207 12.84 3.42 8.88
N GLN A 208 13.67 4.40 8.51
CA GLN A 208 14.17 5.43 9.42
C GLN A 208 14.42 6.74 8.68
N GLY A 209 14.18 7.86 9.38
CA GLY A 209 14.42 9.20 8.88
C GLY A 209 13.24 9.80 8.13
N GLU A 210 13.41 11.05 7.73
CA GLU A 210 12.49 11.82 6.92
C GLU A 210 13.31 12.79 6.10
N ILE A 211 13.05 12.83 4.81
CA ILE A 211 13.79 13.68 3.87
C ILE A 211 12.92 13.99 2.66
N GLU A 212 13.12 15.16 2.08
CA GLU A 212 12.51 15.54 0.82
C GLU A 212 13.30 14.94 -0.34
N ALA A 213 12.63 14.63 -1.45
CA ALA A 213 13.25 14.05 -2.63
C ALA A 213 12.63 14.62 -3.91
N VAL A 214 13.42 14.70 -4.97
CA VAL A 214 12.94 15.05 -6.32
C VAL A 214 12.75 13.78 -7.14
N VAL A 215 11.58 13.62 -7.75
CA VAL A 215 11.28 12.47 -8.60
C VAL A 215 12.11 12.53 -9.88
N ILE A 216 12.83 11.47 -10.21
CA ILE A 216 13.68 11.38 -11.41
C ILE A 216 13.03 10.53 -12.50
N ALA A 217 12.30 9.47 -12.14
CA ALA A 217 11.65 8.58 -13.10
C ALA A 217 10.34 8.00 -12.52
N THR A 218 9.37 7.77 -13.40
CA THR A 218 8.01 7.31 -13.06
C THR A 218 7.60 6.10 -13.90
N GLY A 219 6.67 5.31 -13.38
CA GLY A 219 6.03 4.20 -14.07
C GLY A 219 7.02 3.14 -14.54
N VAL A 220 6.93 2.79 -15.83
CA VAL A 220 7.78 1.79 -16.49
C VAL A 220 9.26 2.16 -16.53
N HIS A 221 9.59 3.46 -16.42
CA HIS A 221 10.98 3.95 -16.45
C HIS A 221 11.72 3.79 -15.11
N THR A 222 10.99 3.47 -14.05
CA THR A 222 11.61 3.16 -12.75
C THR A 222 12.38 1.85 -12.82
N PHE A 223 13.38 1.68 -11.95
CA PHE A 223 14.11 0.42 -11.81
C PHE A 223 13.16 -0.76 -11.55
N PHE A 224 12.17 -0.56 -10.67
CA PHE A 224 11.12 -1.56 -10.40
C PHE A 224 10.28 -1.83 -11.65
N GLY A 225 9.86 -0.80 -12.38
CA GLY A 225 9.04 -0.94 -13.59
C GLY A 225 9.76 -1.71 -14.69
N LYS A 226 11.04 -1.45 -14.91
CA LYS A 226 11.89 -2.19 -15.84
C LYS A 226 12.00 -3.67 -15.45
N ALA A 227 12.24 -3.95 -14.18
CA ALA A 227 12.29 -5.33 -13.68
C ALA A 227 10.93 -6.03 -13.79
N ALA A 228 9.83 -5.37 -13.44
CA ALA A 228 8.48 -5.90 -13.51
C ALA A 228 8.08 -6.24 -14.96
N HIS A 229 8.42 -5.38 -15.93
CA HIS A 229 8.19 -5.63 -17.35
C HIS A 229 8.96 -6.86 -17.87
N LEU A 230 10.10 -7.20 -17.27
CA LEU A 230 10.89 -8.39 -17.64
C LEU A 230 10.37 -9.69 -16.99
N VAL A 231 9.69 -9.59 -15.84
CA VAL A 231 9.24 -10.73 -15.02
C VAL A 231 7.75 -11.05 -15.22
N GLU A 232 7.08 -10.42 -16.17
CA GLU A 232 5.69 -10.72 -16.54
C GLU A 232 5.51 -12.17 -17.03
N ASN A 233 5.37 -13.13 -16.11
CA ASN A 233 4.84 -14.50 -16.28
C ASN A 233 4.77 -15.30 -14.95
N THR A 234 4.49 -14.67 -13.81
CA THR A 234 4.28 -15.39 -12.54
C THR A 234 2.84 -15.30 -12.06
N THR A 235 1.92 -15.92 -12.80
CA THR A 235 0.55 -16.16 -12.31
C THR A 235 0.57 -17.31 -11.28
N HIS A 236 0.68 -16.98 -10.00
CA HIS A 236 0.37 -17.93 -8.93
C HIS A 236 -1.13 -18.27 -8.99
N VAL A 237 -1.45 -19.55 -9.21
CA VAL A 237 -2.83 -20.04 -9.21
C VAL A 237 -3.40 -19.91 -7.79
N GLY A 238 -4.40 -19.04 -7.63
CA GLY A 238 -5.05 -18.78 -6.34
C GLY A 238 -5.79 -20.00 -5.78
N HIS A 239 -5.95 -20.07 -4.46
CA HIS A 239 -6.68 -21.15 -3.77
C HIS A 239 -8.09 -21.37 -4.35
N PHE A 240 -8.82 -20.28 -4.57
CA PHE A 240 -10.15 -20.30 -5.21
C PHE A 240 -10.16 -21.02 -6.57
N GLN A 241 -9.16 -20.77 -7.42
CA GLN A 241 -9.06 -21.42 -8.73
C GLN A 241 -8.78 -22.92 -8.60
N LYS A 242 -8.03 -23.34 -7.57
CA LYS A 242 -7.81 -24.76 -7.27
C LYS A 242 -9.10 -25.44 -6.82
N VAL A 243 -9.89 -24.80 -5.95
CA VAL A 243 -11.19 -25.33 -5.50
C VAL A 243 -12.15 -25.47 -6.69
N LEU A 244 -12.24 -24.44 -7.53
CA LEU A 244 -13.09 -24.47 -8.72
C LEU A 244 -12.69 -25.60 -9.68
N THR A 245 -11.38 -25.78 -9.87
CA THR A 245 -10.84 -26.87 -10.70
C THR A 245 -11.12 -28.25 -10.08
N ALA A 246 -11.05 -28.38 -8.75
CA ALA A 246 -11.36 -29.63 -8.06
C ALA A 246 -12.85 -30.02 -8.20
N ILE A 247 -13.76 -29.06 -8.05
CA ILE A 247 -15.20 -29.29 -8.25
C ILE A 247 -15.49 -29.63 -9.72
N GLY A 248 -14.90 -28.87 -10.66
CA GLY A 248 -15.00 -29.16 -12.09
C GLY A 248 -14.51 -30.57 -12.43
N ASN A 249 -13.34 -30.96 -11.91
CA ASN A 249 -12.79 -32.31 -12.09
C ASN A 249 -13.69 -33.38 -11.48
N PHE A 250 -14.29 -33.15 -10.31
CA PHE A 250 -15.24 -34.07 -9.71
C PHE A 250 -16.45 -34.29 -10.63
N CYS A 251 -17.06 -33.22 -11.13
CA CYS A 251 -18.19 -33.30 -12.08
C CYS A 251 -17.80 -34.04 -13.37
N ILE A 252 -16.66 -33.72 -13.96
CA ILE A 252 -16.16 -34.39 -15.18
C ILE A 252 -15.95 -35.89 -14.92
N CYS A 253 -15.32 -36.26 -13.81
CA CYS A 253 -15.10 -37.66 -13.44
C CYS A 253 -16.42 -38.41 -13.20
N SER A 254 -17.41 -37.77 -12.54
CA SER A 254 -18.73 -38.36 -12.33
C SER A 254 -19.48 -38.58 -13.64
N ILE A 255 -19.42 -37.62 -14.58
CA ILE A 255 -20.00 -37.77 -15.92
C ILE A 255 -19.30 -38.89 -16.67
N ALA A 256 -17.96 -38.92 -16.69
CA ALA A 256 -17.20 -39.96 -17.37
C ALA A 256 -17.53 -41.37 -16.82
N ALA A 257 -17.60 -41.51 -15.50
CA ALA A 257 -18.02 -42.76 -14.87
C ALA A 257 -19.46 -43.14 -15.24
N GLY A 258 -20.39 -42.18 -15.22
CA GLY A 258 -21.78 -42.37 -15.64
C GLY A 258 -21.89 -42.81 -17.10
N MET A 259 -21.15 -42.16 -18.01
CA MET A 259 -21.11 -42.51 -19.43
C MET A 259 -20.60 -43.93 -19.65
N VAL A 260 -19.52 -44.33 -18.98
CA VAL A 260 -18.97 -45.68 -19.08
C VAL A 260 -19.99 -46.72 -18.59
N ILE A 261 -20.64 -46.47 -17.46
CA ILE A 261 -21.68 -47.35 -16.92
C ILE A 261 -22.87 -47.45 -17.89
N GLU A 262 -23.36 -46.32 -18.42
CA GLU A 262 -24.46 -46.32 -19.38
C GLU A 262 -24.12 -47.07 -20.67
N ILE A 263 -22.91 -46.88 -21.21
CA ILE A 263 -22.45 -47.60 -22.40
C ILE A 263 -22.48 -49.11 -22.15
N ILE A 264 -21.96 -49.57 -21.01
CA ILE A 264 -21.96 -51.00 -20.65
C ILE A 264 -23.38 -51.54 -20.50
N VAL A 265 -24.27 -50.81 -19.84
CA VAL A 265 -25.66 -51.26 -19.59
C VAL A 265 -26.48 -51.27 -20.88
N ILE A 266 -26.43 -50.19 -21.65
CA ILE A 266 -27.27 -50.00 -22.84
C ILE A 266 -26.82 -50.93 -23.98
N TYR A 267 -25.51 -50.98 -24.24
CA TYR A 267 -24.96 -51.75 -25.35
C TYR A 267 -24.56 -53.17 -24.98
N GLY A 268 -24.07 -53.38 -23.76
CA GLY A 268 -23.61 -54.69 -23.31
C GLY A 268 -24.70 -55.59 -22.72
N ILE A 269 -25.72 -55.01 -22.07
CA ILE A 269 -26.77 -55.80 -21.39
C ILE A 269 -28.12 -55.68 -22.11
N GLN A 270 -28.56 -54.47 -22.44
CA GLN A 270 -29.90 -54.24 -23.01
C GLN A 270 -29.95 -54.30 -24.55
N GLU A 271 -28.80 -54.35 -25.22
CA GLU A 271 -28.66 -54.38 -26.69
C GLU A 271 -29.56 -53.37 -27.41
N ARG A 272 -29.71 -52.15 -26.85
CA ARG A 272 -30.55 -51.11 -27.45
C ARG A 272 -29.92 -50.52 -28.70
N GLY A 273 -30.75 -49.94 -29.56
CA GLY A 273 -30.28 -49.27 -30.77
C GLY A 273 -29.28 -48.14 -30.48
N TYR A 274 -28.23 -48.07 -31.32
CA TYR A 274 -27.15 -47.08 -31.28
C TYR A 274 -27.62 -45.65 -31.01
N ARG A 275 -28.70 -45.23 -31.67
CA ARG A 275 -29.21 -43.88 -31.54
C ARG A 275 -29.70 -43.53 -30.13
N VAL A 276 -30.40 -44.47 -29.48
CA VAL A 276 -30.93 -44.27 -28.12
C VAL A 276 -29.80 -44.18 -27.10
N GLY A 277 -28.70 -44.90 -27.31
CA GLY A 277 -27.53 -44.81 -26.45
C GLY A 277 -26.82 -43.45 -26.57
N ILE A 278 -26.68 -42.90 -27.78
CA ILE A 278 -26.10 -41.56 -27.98
C ILE A 278 -26.97 -40.48 -27.34
N ASP A 279 -28.30 -40.54 -27.49
CA ASP A 279 -29.22 -39.56 -26.88
C ASP A 279 -29.08 -39.52 -25.35
N ASN A 280 -28.97 -40.68 -24.68
CA ASN A 280 -28.78 -40.75 -23.23
C ASN A 280 -27.45 -40.14 -22.78
N LEU A 281 -26.36 -40.45 -23.49
CA LEU A 281 -25.04 -39.88 -23.22
C LEU A 281 -25.04 -38.35 -23.36
N LEU A 282 -25.78 -37.84 -24.34
CA LEU A 282 -25.91 -36.41 -24.61
C LEU A 282 -26.69 -35.71 -23.48
N VAL A 283 -27.75 -36.32 -22.97
CA VAL A 283 -28.49 -35.82 -21.78
C VAL A 283 -27.57 -35.74 -20.55
N LEU A 284 -26.74 -36.76 -20.32
CA LEU A 284 -25.80 -36.78 -19.20
C LEU A 284 -24.73 -35.69 -19.32
N LEU A 285 -24.22 -35.42 -20.52
CA LEU A 285 -23.26 -34.34 -20.78
C LEU A 285 -23.87 -32.95 -20.57
N ILE A 286 -25.05 -32.68 -21.15
CA ILE A 286 -25.71 -31.36 -21.00
C ILE A 286 -26.13 -31.12 -19.54
N GLY A 287 -26.71 -32.12 -18.89
CA GLY A 287 -27.22 -31.97 -17.52
C GLY A 287 -26.14 -32.03 -16.43
N GLY A 288 -25.02 -32.70 -16.69
CA GLY A 288 -23.98 -32.95 -15.68
C GLY A 288 -23.02 -31.78 -15.46
N ILE A 289 -22.90 -30.85 -16.41
CA ILE A 289 -21.85 -29.81 -16.38
C ILE A 289 -22.40 -28.52 -15.77
N PRO A 290 -21.90 -28.08 -14.60
CA PRO A 290 -22.35 -26.85 -13.97
C PRO A 290 -21.62 -25.63 -14.56
N ILE A 291 -21.87 -25.30 -15.83
CA ILE A 291 -21.15 -24.23 -16.57
C ILE A 291 -21.30 -22.86 -15.88
N ALA A 292 -22.42 -22.61 -15.20
CA ALA A 292 -22.68 -21.34 -14.52
C ALA A 292 -21.87 -21.15 -13.22
N MET A 293 -21.32 -22.22 -12.63
CA MET A 293 -20.71 -22.19 -11.30
C MET A 293 -19.53 -21.19 -11.19
N PRO A 294 -18.52 -21.18 -12.09
CA PRO A 294 -17.43 -20.20 -12.05
C PRO A 294 -17.91 -18.75 -12.00
N THR A 295 -18.87 -18.42 -12.87
CA THR A 295 -19.44 -17.09 -12.97
C THR A 295 -20.23 -16.71 -11.73
N VAL A 296 -21.13 -17.58 -11.27
CA VAL A 296 -21.94 -17.32 -10.07
C VAL A 296 -21.05 -17.04 -8.85
N LEU A 297 -19.98 -17.83 -8.67
CA LEU A 297 -19.03 -17.62 -7.57
C LEU A 297 -18.26 -16.30 -7.71
N SER A 298 -17.72 -16.00 -8.90
CA SER A 298 -17.00 -14.75 -9.19
C SER A 298 -17.87 -13.51 -8.90
N VAL A 299 -19.10 -13.52 -9.38
CA VAL A 299 -20.08 -12.44 -9.19
C VAL A 299 -20.47 -12.31 -7.72
N THR A 300 -20.70 -13.43 -7.03
CA THR A 300 -21.02 -13.41 -5.59
C THR A 300 -19.88 -12.77 -4.78
N MET A 301 -18.63 -13.08 -5.10
CA MET A 301 -17.46 -12.46 -4.45
C MET A 301 -17.37 -10.95 -4.74
N ALA A 302 -17.61 -10.53 -5.98
CA ALA A 302 -17.61 -9.12 -6.34
C ALA A 302 -18.70 -8.32 -5.64
N ILE A 303 -19.92 -8.86 -5.56
CA ILE A 303 -21.03 -8.27 -4.80
C ILE A 303 -20.70 -8.21 -3.31
N GLY A 304 -20.11 -9.29 -2.76
CA GLY A 304 -19.66 -9.33 -1.37
C GLY A 304 -18.61 -8.28 -1.06
N SER A 305 -17.62 -8.11 -1.94
CA SER A 305 -16.60 -7.06 -1.86
C SER A 305 -17.21 -5.66 -1.87
N HIS A 306 -18.17 -5.42 -2.77
CA HIS A 306 -18.89 -4.14 -2.83
C HIS A 306 -19.68 -3.85 -1.55
N ARG A 307 -20.35 -4.86 -0.97
CA ARG A 307 -21.07 -4.70 0.30
C ARG A 307 -20.13 -4.40 1.47
N LEU A 308 -18.99 -5.09 1.55
CA LEU A 308 -17.97 -4.82 2.57
C LEU A 308 -17.43 -3.38 2.44
N ALA A 309 -17.23 -2.92 1.22
CA ALA A 309 -16.79 -1.55 0.95
C ALA A 309 -17.79 -0.50 1.43
N GLN A 310 -19.09 -0.74 1.24
CA GLN A 310 -20.15 0.12 1.76
C GLN A 310 -20.16 0.15 3.30
N GLN A 311 -19.70 -0.92 3.96
CA GLN A 311 -19.51 -1.00 5.41
C GLN A 311 -18.17 -0.42 5.89
N GLY A 312 -17.33 0.08 4.97
CA GLY A 312 -16.02 0.68 5.29
C GLY A 312 -14.84 -0.29 5.26
N ALA A 313 -15.04 -1.55 4.87
CA ALA A 313 -13.98 -2.55 4.72
C ALA A 313 -13.63 -2.79 3.25
N ILE A 314 -12.43 -2.42 2.83
CA ILE A 314 -12.02 -2.54 1.43
C ILE A 314 -11.17 -3.81 1.22
N THR A 315 -11.67 -4.75 0.41
CA THR A 315 -10.96 -6.01 0.12
C THR A 315 -10.00 -5.86 -1.07
N LYS A 316 -8.69 -5.75 -0.82
CA LYS A 316 -7.67 -5.70 -1.88
C LYS A 316 -7.56 -7.02 -2.67
N ARG A 317 -7.87 -8.16 -2.06
CA ARG A 317 -7.95 -9.48 -2.70
C ARG A 317 -9.38 -10.00 -2.57
N MET A 318 -10.02 -10.38 -3.67
CA MET A 318 -11.39 -10.91 -3.62
C MET A 318 -11.47 -12.22 -2.82
N THR A 319 -10.42 -13.03 -2.86
CA THR A 319 -10.30 -14.27 -2.06
C THR A 319 -10.20 -14.02 -0.56
N ALA A 320 -9.94 -12.79 -0.10
CA ALA A 320 -9.90 -12.46 1.32
C ALA A 320 -11.27 -12.63 2.00
N ILE A 321 -12.37 -12.63 1.24
CA ILE A 321 -13.71 -12.87 1.78
C ILE A 321 -13.82 -14.32 2.31
N GLU A 322 -13.26 -15.28 1.58
CA GLU A 322 -13.20 -16.68 2.01
C GLU A 322 -12.29 -16.83 3.24
N GLU A 323 -11.11 -16.21 3.22
CA GLU A 323 -10.15 -16.22 4.33
C GLU A 323 -10.76 -15.62 5.61
N MET A 324 -11.52 -14.51 5.50
CA MET A 324 -12.22 -13.91 6.64
C MET A 324 -13.36 -14.80 7.16
N ALA A 325 -14.06 -15.52 6.28
CA ALA A 325 -15.12 -16.44 6.70
C ALA A 325 -14.57 -17.66 7.47
N GLY A 326 -13.35 -18.09 7.16
CA GLY A 326 -12.63 -19.15 7.87
C GLY A 326 -11.71 -18.66 8.99
N MET A 327 -11.83 -17.41 9.44
CA MET A 327 -10.92 -16.84 10.44
C MET A 327 -11.23 -17.38 11.84
N ASP A 328 -10.32 -18.19 12.38
CA ASP A 328 -10.43 -18.73 13.75
C ASP A 328 -9.77 -17.83 14.81
N VAL A 329 -8.73 -17.08 14.44
CA VAL A 329 -7.95 -16.24 15.35
C VAL A 329 -7.71 -14.86 14.71
N LEU A 330 -8.11 -13.80 15.42
CA LEU A 330 -7.84 -12.42 15.04
C LEU A 330 -6.75 -11.83 15.94
N CYS A 331 -5.56 -11.64 15.40
CA CYS A 331 -4.49 -10.89 16.07
C CYS A 331 -4.65 -9.40 15.77
N SER A 332 -5.19 -8.64 16.73
CA SER A 332 -5.40 -7.20 16.59
C SER A 332 -4.26 -6.40 17.23
N ASP A 333 -3.71 -5.43 16.52
CA ASP A 333 -2.80 -4.45 17.12
C ASP A 333 -3.58 -3.49 18.03
N LYS A 334 -3.12 -3.32 19.27
CA LYS A 334 -3.77 -2.44 20.23
C LYS A 334 -3.82 -0.99 19.74
N THR A 335 -2.70 -0.47 19.26
CA THR A 335 -2.60 0.96 18.94
C THR A 335 -3.21 1.24 17.58
N GLY A 336 -4.21 2.12 17.52
CA GLY A 336 -4.84 2.48 16.25
C GLY A 336 -5.91 1.51 15.74
N THR A 337 -6.00 0.28 16.27
CA THR A 337 -7.14 -0.63 16.02
C THR A 337 -8.09 -0.69 17.22
N LEU A 338 -7.59 -1.02 18.42
CA LEU A 338 -8.41 -1.07 19.64
C LEU A 338 -8.55 0.31 20.30
N THR A 339 -7.56 1.19 20.13
CA THR A 339 -7.56 2.53 20.68
C THR A 339 -7.78 3.59 19.61
N LEU A 340 -8.37 4.73 19.99
CA LEU A 340 -8.67 5.85 19.09
C LEU A 340 -7.43 6.57 18.51
N ASN A 341 -6.22 6.20 18.96
CA ASN A 341 -4.96 6.89 18.67
C ASN A 341 -5.04 8.42 18.86
N LYS A 342 -5.92 8.88 19.75
CA LYS A 342 -6.08 10.28 20.16
C LYS A 342 -5.60 10.38 21.59
N LEU A 343 -4.33 10.76 21.73
CA LEU A 343 -3.73 10.80 23.04
C LEU A 343 -4.19 12.05 23.80
N THR A 344 -4.38 11.93 25.11
CA THR A 344 -4.73 13.07 25.96
C THR A 344 -3.88 13.08 27.21
N VAL A 345 -3.63 14.27 27.75
CA VAL A 345 -2.67 14.41 28.84
C VAL A 345 -3.29 15.09 30.04
N ASP A 346 -3.23 14.43 31.19
CA ASP A 346 -3.63 15.03 32.46
C ASP A 346 -2.45 15.78 33.11
N LYS A 347 -2.53 17.12 33.12
CA LYS A 347 -1.52 17.99 33.73
C LYS A 347 -1.29 17.69 35.22
N ASN A 348 -2.29 17.17 35.94
CA ASN A 348 -2.17 16.93 37.37
C ASN A 348 -1.16 15.85 37.71
N MET A 349 -0.98 14.85 36.84
CA MET A 349 -0.06 13.74 37.10
C MET A 349 1.35 13.98 36.55
N ILE A 350 1.64 15.16 35.98
CA ILE A 350 3.02 15.53 35.62
C ILE A 350 3.84 15.67 36.92
N GLU A 351 4.98 15.00 36.99
CA GLU A 351 6.00 15.14 38.03
C GLU A 351 7.22 15.87 37.46
N VAL A 352 7.96 16.59 38.29
CA VAL A 352 9.14 17.32 37.83
C VAL A 352 10.33 16.97 38.71
N PHE A 353 11.48 16.69 38.09
CA PHE A 353 12.71 16.28 38.78
C PHE A 353 13.75 17.41 38.83
N ALA A 354 13.76 18.30 37.85
CA ALA A 354 14.64 19.46 37.83
C ALA A 354 14.12 20.56 38.77
N LYS A 355 15.03 21.11 39.60
CA LYS A 355 14.71 22.25 40.47
C LYS A 355 14.48 23.51 39.61
N GLY A 356 13.40 24.24 39.90
CA GLY A 356 13.06 25.50 39.21
C GLY A 356 12.34 25.34 37.87
N VAL A 357 11.84 24.14 37.56
CA VAL A 357 10.98 23.88 36.40
C VAL A 357 9.57 23.56 36.92
N ASP A 358 8.55 24.18 36.33
CA ASP A 358 7.14 23.92 36.63
C ASP A 358 6.54 22.95 35.59
N LYS A 359 5.29 22.52 35.84
CA LYS A 359 4.59 21.58 34.96
C LYS A 359 4.29 22.19 33.59
N ASP A 360 3.97 23.48 33.53
CA ASP A 360 3.64 24.17 32.28
C ASP A 360 4.89 24.37 31.39
N MET A 361 6.06 24.63 31.96
CA MET A 361 7.32 24.67 31.22
C MET A 361 7.69 23.31 30.64
N VAL A 362 7.39 22.21 31.33
CA VAL A 362 7.56 20.85 30.76
C VAL A 362 6.69 20.66 29.53
N VAL A 363 5.41 21.03 29.60
CA VAL A 363 4.49 20.95 28.45
C VAL A 363 5.00 21.82 27.30
N LEU A 364 5.46 23.03 27.57
CA LEU A 364 6.04 23.92 26.57
C LEU A 364 7.32 23.32 25.93
N MET A 365 8.19 22.69 26.74
CA MET A 365 9.39 22.01 26.22
C MET A 365 9.02 20.79 25.37
N ALA A 366 7.99 20.04 25.76
CA ALA A 366 7.46 18.94 24.97
C ALA A 366 6.88 19.43 23.63
N ALA A 367 6.14 20.53 23.65
CA ALA A 367 5.57 21.15 22.45
C ALA A 367 6.66 21.72 21.53
N LYS A 368 7.72 22.31 22.10
CA LYS A 368 8.93 22.70 21.36
C LYS A 368 9.58 21.50 20.67
N ALA A 369 9.69 20.36 21.35
CA ALA A 369 10.19 19.12 20.76
C ALA A 369 9.17 18.41 19.84
N SER A 370 7.99 18.99 19.59
CA SER A 370 6.99 18.47 18.66
C SER A 370 7.05 19.22 17.33
N ARG A 371 6.64 18.58 16.24
CA ARG A 371 6.37 19.27 14.98
C ARG A 371 5.08 20.07 15.07
N LEU A 372 5.03 21.21 14.39
CA LEU A 372 3.79 21.97 14.21
C LEU A 372 3.00 21.51 12.99
N GLU A 373 3.70 21.08 11.95
CA GLU A 373 3.11 20.63 10.69
C GLU A 373 3.29 19.13 10.55
N ASN A 374 2.31 18.46 9.93
CA ASN A 374 2.37 17.04 9.60
C ASN A 374 2.63 16.16 10.86
N GLN A 375 1.82 16.39 11.90
CA GLN A 375 1.98 15.90 13.27
C GLN A 375 1.60 14.44 13.45
N ASP A 376 2.36 13.72 14.28
CA ASP A 376 1.97 12.43 14.83
C ASP A 376 0.92 12.60 15.93
N ALA A 377 0.23 11.51 16.31
CA ALA A 377 -0.78 11.54 17.38
C ALA A 377 -0.24 12.08 18.73
N ILE A 378 1.03 11.78 19.06
CA ILE A 378 1.70 12.29 20.28
C ILE A 378 1.96 13.80 20.16
N ASP A 379 2.44 14.25 19.00
CA ASP A 379 2.75 15.65 18.73
C ASP A 379 1.49 16.49 18.80
N CYS A 380 0.41 16.01 18.17
CA CYS A 380 -0.90 16.65 18.21
C CYS A 380 -1.45 16.75 19.64
N ALA A 381 -1.35 15.67 20.42
CA ALA A 381 -1.79 15.68 21.82
C ALA A 381 -1.04 16.71 22.67
N ILE A 382 0.28 16.82 22.51
CA ILE A 382 1.12 17.75 23.26
C ILE A 382 0.88 19.20 22.83
N VAL A 383 0.85 19.46 21.52
CA VAL A 383 0.61 20.82 20.99
C VAL A 383 -0.79 21.31 21.37
N SER A 384 -1.78 20.41 21.39
CA SER A 384 -3.15 20.72 21.83
C SER A 384 -3.28 21.00 23.33
N MET A 385 -2.24 20.74 24.15
CA MET A 385 -2.24 21.13 25.57
C MET A 385 -1.95 22.62 25.78
N LEU A 386 -1.38 23.29 24.78
CA LEU A 386 -1.13 24.73 24.82
C LEU A 386 -2.43 25.48 24.50
N ALA A 387 -2.60 26.66 25.10
CA ALA A 387 -3.76 27.51 24.82
C ALA A 387 -3.73 28.04 23.37
N ASP A 388 -2.53 28.39 22.89
CA ASP A 388 -2.27 28.72 21.49
C ASP A 388 -1.08 27.87 20.98
N PRO A 389 -1.25 27.04 19.93
CA PRO A 389 -0.17 26.29 19.30
C PRO A 389 1.04 27.14 18.90
N LYS A 390 0.85 28.44 18.62
CA LYS A 390 1.93 29.37 18.25
C LYS A 390 2.93 29.59 19.39
N GLU A 391 2.52 29.41 20.65
CA GLU A 391 3.41 29.52 21.81
C GLU A 391 4.56 28.51 21.74
N ALA A 392 4.37 27.37 21.08
CA ALA A 392 5.41 26.36 20.92
C ALA A 392 6.65 26.90 20.17
N ARG A 393 6.48 27.91 19.30
CA ARG A 393 7.57 28.54 18.53
C ARG A 393 7.77 30.02 18.82
N ALA A 394 7.00 30.59 19.74
CA ALA A 394 7.15 31.99 20.11
C ALA A 394 8.54 32.27 20.73
N GLY A 395 9.24 33.27 20.18
CA GLY A 395 10.51 33.75 20.72
C GLY A 395 11.69 32.79 20.58
N ILE A 396 11.60 31.81 19.68
CA ILE A 396 12.71 30.89 19.36
C ILE A 396 12.98 30.86 17.85
N GLN A 397 14.26 30.76 17.48
CA GLN A 397 14.67 30.47 16.12
C GLN A 397 15.07 29.01 16.02
N GLU A 398 14.35 28.23 15.20
CA GLU A 398 14.66 26.82 14.96
C GLU A 398 15.95 26.68 14.16
N VAL A 399 16.84 25.80 14.62
CA VAL A 399 18.11 25.50 13.94
C VAL A 399 18.05 24.12 13.30
N HIS A 400 17.59 23.12 14.04
CA HIS A 400 17.48 21.75 13.54
C HIS A 400 16.47 20.96 14.37
N PHE A 401 15.67 20.14 13.69
CA PHE A 401 14.73 19.22 14.30
C PHE A 401 15.14 17.78 13.97
N LEU A 402 15.40 16.98 15.01
CA LEU A 402 15.67 15.56 14.90
C LEU A 402 14.33 14.78 14.95
N PRO A 403 13.90 14.15 13.85
CA PRO A 403 12.65 13.40 13.79
C PRO A 403 12.70 12.09 14.60
N PHE A 404 11.54 11.48 14.81
CA PHE A 404 11.42 10.25 15.57
C PHE A 404 12.06 9.08 14.81
N ASN A 405 12.89 8.31 15.51
CA ASN A 405 13.47 7.08 15.00
C ASN A 405 13.13 5.90 15.95
N PRO A 406 12.61 4.75 15.47
CA PRO A 406 12.32 3.59 16.32
C PRO A 406 13.50 3.04 17.11
N THR A 407 14.74 3.24 16.65
CA THR A 407 15.94 2.84 17.42
C THR A 407 16.25 3.81 18.55
N ASP A 408 16.19 5.12 18.28
CA ASP A 408 16.55 6.16 19.25
C ASP A 408 15.39 6.50 20.20
N LYS A 409 14.16 6.22 19.75
CA LYS A 409 12.87 6.46 20.41
C LYS A 409 12.73 7.86 20.99
N ARG A 410 13.27 8.87 20.29
CA ARG A 410 13.23 10.28 20.70
C ARG A 410 13.09 11.21 19.51
N THR A 411 12.64 12.43 19.80
CA THR A 411 12.68 13.61 18.94
C THR A 411 13.43 14.71 19.67
N ALA A 412 14.02 15.65 18.94
CA ALA A 412 14.68 16.80 19.55
C ALA A 412 14.56 18.05 18.69
N LEU A 413 14.42 19.22 19.33
CA LEU A 413 14.54 20.51 18.67
C LEU A 413 15.76 21.24 19.24
N THR A 414 16.66 21.66 18.35
CA THR A 414 17.73 22.60 18.64
C THR A 414 17.29 23.98 18.18
N TYR A 415 17.31 24.95 19.10
CA TYR A 415 16.85 26.32 18.84
C TYR A 415 17.73 27.36 19.53
N ILE A 416 17.70 28.58 19.02
CA ILE A 416 18.31 29.76 19.63
C ILE A 416 17.20 30.55 20.33
N ASP A 417 17.40 30.87 21.61
CA ASP A 417 16.46 31.70 22.37
C ASP A 417 16.62 33.19 22.04
N ALA A 418 15.69 34.03 22.52
CA ALA A 418 15.75 35.47 22.36
C ALA A 418 17.02 36.14 22.96
N ALA A 419 17.73 35.45 23.85
CA ALA A 419 19.00 35.90 24.43
C ALA A 419 20.23 35.46 23.60
N GLY A 420 20.01 34.83 22.44
CA GLY A 420 21.07 34.36 21.54
C GLY A 420 21.75 33.07 22.02
N LYS A 421 21.20 32.38 23.02
CA LYS A 421 21.76 31.14 23.56
C LYS A 421 21.11 29.94 22.91
N MET A 422 21.94 28.98 22.48
CA MET A 422 21.47 27.74 21.87
C MET A 422 21.05 26.72 22.95
N HIS A 423 19.85 26.18 22.81
CA HIS A 423 19.30 25.13 23.65
C HIS A 423 18.83 23.97 22.79
N ARG A 424 18.81 22.78 23.39
CA ARG A 424 18.19 21.60 22.80
C ARG A 424 17.20 21.01 23.79
N VAL A 425 15.99 20.79 23.31
CA VAL A 425 14.94 20.07 24.04
C VAL A 425 14.68 18.75 23.33
N SER A 426 14.45 17.69 24.09
CA SER A 426 14.16 16.37 23.54
C SER A 426 13.01 15.72 24.29
N LYS A 427 12.19 14.96 23.57
CA LYS A 427 11.14 14.12 24.13
C LYS A 427 11.27 12.70 23.58
N GLY A 428 10.90 11.70 24.36
CA GLY A 428 11.00 10.32 23.91
C GLY A 428 10.64 9.28 24.98
N ALA A 429 10.98 8.03 24.68
CA ALA A 429 10.84 6.94 25.62
C ALA A 429 11.60 7.24 26.92
N PRO A 430 10.99 7.09 28.10
CA PRO A 430 11.61 7.48 29.37
C PRO A 430 12.98 6.87 29.62
N GLU A 431 13.18 5.59 29.29
CA GLU A 431 14.47 4.92 29.43
C GLU A 431 15.56 5.58 28.57
N GLN A 432 15.23 5.89 27.31
CA GLN A 432 16.19 6.50 26.38
C GLN A 432 16.55 7.93 26.79
N ILE A 433 15.57 8.69 27.28
CA ILE A 433 15.81 10.04 27.80
C ILE A 433 16.61 10.00 29.11
N LEU A 434 16.36 8.98 29.96
CA LEU A 434 17.10 8.77 31.20
C LEU A 434 18.58 8.44 30.96
N HIS A 435 18.89 7.69 29.90
CA HIS A 435 20.27 7.43 29.49
C HIS A 435 21.06 8.68 29.09
N LEU A 436 20.37 9.74 28.69
CA LEU A 436 21.00 11.02 28.31
C LEU A 436 21.29 11.92 29.52
N ALA A 437 20.67 11.64 30.66
CA ALA A 437 20.76 12.51 31.82
C ALA A 437 22.06 12.36 32.61
N HIS A 438 22.64 13.49 33.00
CA HIS A 438 23.86 13.52 33.82
C HIS A 438 23.64 12.98 35.24
N ASN A 439 22.44 13.15 35.79
CA ASN A 439 22.06 12.74 37.14
C ASN A 439 21.29 11.41 37.17
N LYS A 440 21.50 10.55 36.15
CA LYS A 440 20.80 9.27 36.00
C LYS A 440 20.73 8.47 37.30
N THR A 441 21.87 8.25 37.96
CA THR A 441 21.98 7.41 39.17
C THR A 441 21.13 7.89 40.35
N GLU A 442 20.84 9.20 40.44
CA GLU A 442 20.04 9.76 41.54
C GLU A 442 18.53 9.65 41.29
N ILE A 443 18.11 9.73 40.02
CA ILE A 443 16.69 9.83 39.66
C ILE A 443 16.12 8.53 39.09
N GLU A 444 16.95 7.59 38.66
CA GLU A 444 16.57 6.33 37.98
C GLU A 444 15.50 5.55 38.76
N GLN A 445 15.72 5.29 40.06
CA GLN A 445 14.76 4.56 40.89
C GLN A 445 13.39 5.26 40.97
N ARG A 446 13.39 6.59 41.12
CA ARG A 446 12.15 7.36 41.23
C ARG A 446 11.43 7.42 39.87
N VAL A 447 12.17 7.56 38.77
CA VAL A 447 11.63 7.52 37.40
C VAL A 447 10.98 6.17 37.11
N HIS A 448 11.65 5.06 37.40
CA HIS A 448 11.09 3.72 37.22
C HIS A 448 9.81 3.51 38.06
N SER A 449 9.83 3.88 39.34
CA SER A 449 8.65 3.76 40.20
C SER A 449 7.43 4.52 39.65
N ILE A 450 7.63 5.68 39.02
CA ILE A 450 6.52 6.45 38.45
C ILE A 450 6.07 5.86 37.10
N ILE A 451 6.98 5.36 36.28
CA ILE A 451 6.64 4.63 35.06
C ILE A 451 5.76 3.42 35.39
N ASP A 452 6.11 2.67 36.44
CA ASP A 452 5.32 1.51 36.89
C ASP A 452 3.93 1.93 37.38
N LYS A 453 3.83 3.01 38.16
CA LYS A 453 2.53 3.58 38.58
C LYS A 453 1.66 4.03 37.40
N PHE A 454 2.28 4.51 36.33
CA PHE A 454 1.55 4.88 35.10
C PHE A 454 1.10 3.63 34.34
N ALA A 455 1.96 2.62 34.25
CA ALA A 455 1.64 1.35 33.62
C ALA A 455 0.50 0.61 34.36
N GLU A 456 0.50 0.61 35.70
CA GLU A 456 -0.60 0.07 36.53
C GLU A 456 -1.95 0.75 36.22
N ARG A 457 -1.92 2.03 35.86
CA ARG A 457 -3.10 2.80 35.44
C ARG A 457 -3.39 2.70 33.95
N GLY A 458 -2.60 1.94 33.18
CA GLY A 458 -2.73 1.77 31.73
C GLY A 458 -2.28 2.98 30.90
N LEU A 459 -1.53 3.91 31.50
CA LEU A 459 -1.10 5.16 30.87
C LEU A 459 0.28 5.00 30.20
N ARG A 460 0.48 5.68 29.07
CA ARG A 460 1.79 5.77 28.43
C ARG A 460 2.60 6.91 29.04
N SER A 461 3.88 6.65 29.29
CA SER A 461 4.83 7.62 29.81
C SER A 461 5.70 8.19 28.67
N LEU A 462 5.91 9.51 28.70
CA LEU A 462 6.81 10.21 27.81
C LEU A 462 7.74 11.05 28.69
N ALA A 463 9.04 11.05 28.42
CA ALA A 463 9.98 11.90 29.15
C ALA A 463 10.43 13.08 28.29
N VAL A 464 10.70 14.21 28.94
CA VAL A 464 11.23 15.42 28.33
C VAL A 464 12.54 15.78 29.02
N ALA A 465 13.51 16.27 28.26
CA ALA A 465 14.78 16.73 28.78
C ALA A 465 15.25 17.97 28.04
N ARG A 466 16.07 18.77 28.72
CA ARG A 466 16.66 20.00 28.18
C ARG A 466 18.16 20.04 28.44
N GLN A 467 18.91 20.53 27.47
CA GLN A 467 20.31 20.92 27.60
C GLN A 467 20.57 22.29 26.99
N GLY A 468 21.60 22.98 27.49
CA GLY A 468 22.25 24.06 26.76
C GLY A 468 23.30 23.50 25.80
N VAL A 469 23.47 24.12 24.64
CA VAL A 469 24.50 23.75 23.65
C VAL A 469 25.54 24.89 23.58
N PRO A 470 26.52 24.93 24.49
CA PRO A 470 27.47 26.05 24.57
C PRO A 470 28.44 26.11 23.36
N ALA A 471 28.62 25.02 22.63
CA ALA A 471 29.50 24.95 21.46
C ALA A 471 28.90 25.57 20.18
N GLY A 472 27.61 25.93 20.16
CA GLY A 472 26.96 26.60 19.03
C GLY A 472 26.82 25.79 17.74
N THR A 473 27.16 24.49 17.73
CA THR A 473 27.06 23.61 16.56
C THR A 473 25.98 22.55 16.72
N LYS A 474 25.28 22.24 15.62
CA LYS A 474 24.15 21.29 15.59
C LYS A 474 24.54 19.87 16.00
N ASP A 475 25.76 19.44 15.72
CA ASP A 475 26.26 18.08 16.00
C ASP A 475 26.90 17.95 17.39
N SER A 476 26.97 19.04 18.16
CA SER A 476 27.57 18.99 19.50
C SER A 476 26.73 18.12 20.45
N PRO A 477 27.36 17.28 21.30
CA PRO A 477 26.67 16.54 22.34
C PRO A 477 25.97 17.48 23.36
N GLY A 478 26.40 18.74 23.47
CA GLY A 478 25.84 19.73 24.40
C GLY A 478 26.37 19.58 25.84
N GLY A 479 25.84 20.41 26.75
CA GLY A 479 26.11 20.31 28.19
C GLY A 479 25.21 19.28 28.90
N PRO A 480 25.32 19.11 30.23
CA PRO A 480 24.58 18.09 30.98
C PRO A 480 23.05 18.25 30.83
N LEU A 481 22.34 17.21 30.36
CA LEU A 481 20.88 17.20 30.24
C LEU A 481 20.22 17.13 31.64
N GLY A 482 19.41 18.12 31.99
CA GLY A 482 18.48 18.00 33.11
C GLY A 482 17.19 17.32 32.66
N ILE A 483 16.82 16.19 33.28
CA ILE A 483 15.51 15.58 33.05
C ILE A 483 14.44 16.47 33.68
N CYS A 484 13.50 16.90 32.85
CA CYS A 484 12.29 17.59 33.27
C CYS A 484 11.13 16.70 32.84
N TRP A 485 10.82 15.67 33.64
CA TRP A 485 9.90 14.59 33.27
C TRP A 485 8.50 15.05 32.92
N ALA A 486 7.79 14.22 32.15
CA ALA A 486 6.53 14.50 31.50
C ALA A 486 5.42 13.50 31.84
N SER A 487 4.25 14.10 32.01
CA SER A 487 2.91 13.71 31.56
C SER A 487 2.49 12.24 31.44
N PRO A 488 1.30 11.89 32.00
CA PRO A 488 0.56 10.74 31.52
C PRO A 488 -0.08 11.08 30.15
N THR A 489 0.28 10.35 29.10
CA THR A 489 -0.55 10.32 27.87
C THR A 489 -1.49 9.12 27.98
N LEU A 490 -2.81 9.38 28.04
CA LEU A 490 -3.91 8.43 27.77
C LEU A 490 -3.89 8.05 26.30
#